data_AF-A0A7Z1HNN4-F1
#
_entry.id   AF-A0A7Z1HNN4-F1
#
_cell.length_a   1.000
_cell.length_b   1.000
_cell.length_c   1.000
_cell.angle_alpha   90.00
_cell.angle_beta   90.00
_cell.angle_gamma   90.00
#
_symmetry.space_group_name_H-M   'P 1'
#
loop_
_entity.id
_entity.type
_entity.pdbx_description
1 polymer ?
#
loop_
_entity_poly.entity_id
_entity_poly.type
_entity_poly.pdbx_seq_one_letter_code
_entity_poly.pdbx_strand_id
1 'polypeptide(L)' 'MECRAVYMQRFEEINLLATMAEKNSELGGNIMAMNALTRSGLVLLCGYFEGFLREMCKEFVEELN' A
#
# COMPACT_ATOMS: atom_id res chain seq x y z
N MET A 1 -13.10 13.02 -6.51
CA MET A 1 -12.84 11.63 -6.09
C MET A 1 -12.05 11.57 -4.79
N GLU A 2 -12.75 11.39 -3.67
CA GLU A 2 -12.14 11.29 -2.34
C GLU A 2 -11.32 10.00 -2.19
N CYS A 3 -11.70 8.94 -2.89
CA CYS A 3 -11.04 7.64 -2.89
C CYS A 3 -9.56 7.72 -3.29
N ARG A 4 -9.18 8.65 -4.19
CA ARG A 4 -7.79 8.87 -4.57
C ARG A 4 -6.96 9.40 -3.40
N ALA A 5 -7.50 10.36 -2.64
CA ALA A 5 -6.78 10.94 -1.50
C ALA A 5 -6.55 9.88 -0.40
N VAL A 6 -7.57 9.09 -0.10
CA VAL A 6 -7.49 7.96 0.85
C VAL A 6 -6.48 6.91 0.38
N TYR A 7 -6.50 6.55 -0.91
CA TYR A 7 -5.53 5.60 -1.46
C TYR A 7 -4.09 6.11 -1.35
N MET A 8 -3.84 7.39 -1.68
CA MET A 8 -2.51 7.98 -1.58
C MET A 8 -1.98 8.00 -0.14
N GLN A 9 -2.82 8.31 0.85
CA GLN A 9 -2.43 8.25 2.26
C GLN A 9 -2.03 6.83 2.67
N ARG A 10 -2.78 5.82 2.24
CA ARG A 10 -2.45 4.41 2.48
C ARG A 10 -1.19 3.97 1.74
N PHE A 11 -0.91 4.57 0.58
CA PHE A 11 0.31 4.31 -0.19
C PHE A 11 1.58 4.79 0.53
N GLU A 12 1.49 5.80 1.40
CA GLU A 12 2.62 6.23 2.25
C GLU A 12 3.09 5.12 3.20
N GLU A 13 2.18 4.27 3.68
CA GLU A 13 2.53 3.10 4.49
C GLU A 13 3.34 2.07 3.68
N ILE A 14 3.01 1.88 2.39
CA ILE A 14 3.77 0.99 1.50
C ILE A 14 5.18 1.53 1.31
N ASN A 15 5.33 2.84 1.14
CA ASN A 15 6.66 3.48 1.04
C ASN A 15 7.46 3.29 2.33
N LEU A 16 6.84 3.43 3.50
CA LEU A 16 7.49 3.17 4.78
C LEU A 16 8.00 1.72 4.86
N LEU A 17 7.17 0.74 4.49
CA LEU A 17 7.55 -0.67 4.49
C LEU A 17 8.69 -0.96 3.51
N ALA A 18 8.67 -0.35 2.33
CA ALA A 18 9.74 -0.47 1.33
C ALA A 18 11.06 0.10 1.87
N THR A 19 11.05 1.31 2.44
CA THR A 19 12.25 1.91 3.05
C THR A 19 12.80 1.06 4.20
N MET A 20 11.93 0.46 5.02
CA MET A 20 12.38 -0.43 6.10
C MET A 20 12.93 -1.75 5.55
N ALA A 21 12.38 -2.28 4.46
CA ALA A 21 12.91 -3.47 3.81
C ALA A 21 14.30 -3.21 3.21
N GLU A 22 14.49 -2.06 2.55
CA GLU A 22 15.79 -1.62 2.03
C GLU A 22 16.83 -1.51 3.14
N LYS A 23 16.51 -0.88 4.27
CA LYS A 23 17.42 -0.83 5.43
C LYS A 23 17.79 -2.21 5.96
N ASN A 24 16.86 -3.15 5.97
CA ASN A 24 17.13 -4.52 6.42
C ASN A 24 17.87 -5.37 5.37
N SER A 25 18.02 -4.87 4.14
CA SER A 25 18.80 -5.52 3.07
C SER A 25 20.28 -5.16 3.09
N GLU A 26 20.68 -4.14 3.86
CA GLU A 26 22.06 -3.70 4.02
C GLU A 26 22.94 -4.76 4.72
N LEU A 27 24.26 -4.61 4.63
CA LEU A 27 25.22 -5.54 5.23
C LEU A 27 25.04 -5.60 6.77
N GLY A 28 24.78 -6.79 7.31
CA GLY A 28 24.45 -6.97 8.73
C GLY A 28 22.98 -6.74 9.09
N GLY A 29 22.13 -6.50 8.09
CA GLY A 29 20.68 -6.37 8.24
C GLY A 29 19.95 -7.69 8.57
N ASN A 30 18.67 -7.57 8.90
CA ASN A 30 17.84 -8.71 9.28
C ASN A 30 17.02 -9.22 8.08
N ILE A 31 17.53 -10.27 7.42
CA ILE A 31 16.88 -10.90 6.25
C ILE A 31 15.45 -11.37 6.57
N MET A 32 15.19 -11.87 7.79
CA MET A 32 13.85 -12.30 8.18
C MET A 32 12.89 -11.10 8.25
N ALA A 33 13.34 -9.98 8.83
CA ALA A 33 12.57 -8.75 8.88
C ALA A 33 12.34 -8.18 7.47
N MET A 34 13.37 -8.14 6.62
CA MET A 34 13.24 -7.74 5.21
C MET A 34 12.14 -8.55 4.50
N ASN A 35 12.21 -9.89 4.59
CA ASN A 35 11.24 -10.77 3.96
C ASN A 35 9.82 -10.58 4.52
N ALA A 36 9.68 -10.34 5.83
CA ALA A 36 8.40 -10.04 6.45
C ALA A 36 7.83 -8.71 5.94
N LEU A 37 8.64 -7.65 5.93
CA LEU A 37 8.27 -6.31 5.46
C LEU A 37 7.84 -6.33 3.99
N THR A 38 8.60 -6.99 3.11
CA THR A 38 8.28 -7.10 1.68
C THR A 38 6.96 -7.83 1.45
N ARG A 39 6.72 -8.94 2.17
CA ARG A 39 5.44 -9.67 2.05
C ARG A 39 4.26 -8.87 2.59
N SER A 40 4.42 -8.22 3.75
CA SER A 40 3.40 -7.35 4.31
C SER A 40 3.07 -6.19 3.38
N GLY A 41 4.09 -5.55 2.80
CA GLY A 41 3.92 -4.48 1.82
C GLY A 41 3.13 -4.94 0.59
N LEU A 42 3.42 -6.13 0.05
CA LEU A 42 2.70 -6.66 -1.10
C LEU A 42 1.21 -6.94 -0.77
N VAL A 43 0.93 -7.55 0.38
CA VAL A 43 -0.45 -7.84 0.82
C VAL A 43 -1.25 -6.55 1.00
N LEU A 44 -0.65 -5.55 1.65
CA LEU A 44 -1.30 -4.26 1.88
C LEU A 44 -1.50 -3.50 0.57
N LEU A 45 -0.52 -3.49 -0.33
CA LEU A 45 -0.64 -2.85 -1.64
C LEU A 45 -1.83 -3.43 -2.43
N CYS A 46 -1.96 -4.76 -2.47
CA CYS A 46 -3.09 -5.41 -3.13
C CYS A 46 -4.43 -5.04 -2.47
N GLY A 47 -4.52 -5.10 -1.14
CA GLY A 47 -5.74 -4.76 -0.41
C GLY A 47 -6.16 -3.29 -0.57
N TYR A 48 -5.20 -2.37 -0.55
CA TYR A 48 -5.44 -0.95 -0.76
C TYR A 48 -5.88 -0.65 -2.19
N PHE A 49 -5.27 -1.32 -3.18
CA PHE A 49 -5.67 -1.16 -4.57
C PHE A 49 -7.06 -1.70 -4.84
N GLU A 50 -7.41 -2.88 -4.29
CA GLU A 50 -8.77 -3.42 -4.39
C GLU A 50 -9.80 -2.47 -3.76
N GLY A 51 -9.51 -1.97 -2.55
CA GLY A 51 -10.35 -0.99 -1.87
C GLY A 51 -10.52 0.29 -2.69
N PHE A 52 -9.44 0.80 -3.28
CA PHE A 52 -9.49 1.98 -4.15
C PHE A 52 -10.39 1.76 -5.36
N LEU A 53 -10.24 0.65 -6.08
CA LEU A 53 -11.10 0.34 -7.24
C LEU A 53 -12.57 0.26 -6.84
N ARG A 54 -12.87 -0.35 -5.68
CA ARG A 54 -14.23 -0.44 -5.15
C ARG A 54 -14.84 0.93 -4.86
N GLU A 55 -14.12 1.80 -4.17
CA GLU A 55 -14.61 3.15 -3.85
C GLU A 55 -14.68 4.04 -5.10
N MET A 56 -13.74 3.92 -6.03
CA MET A 56 -13.79 4.60 -7.33
C MET A 56 -15.06 4.24 -8.10
N CYS A 57 -15.42 2.94 -8.16
CA CYS A 57 -16.65 2.51 -8.82
C CYS A 57 -17.90 3.08 -8.13
N LYS A 58 -17.92 3.18 -6.79
CA LYS A 58 -19.04 3.77 -6.05
C LYS A 58 -19.17 5.26 -6.34
N GLU A 59 -18.08 6.02 -6.20
CA GLU A 59 -18.07 7.46 -6.48
C GLU A 59 -18.51 7.75 -7.92
N PHE A 60 -18.06 6.94 -8.87
CA PHE A 60 -18.48 7.08 -10.27
C PHE A 60 -19.98 6.86 -10.47
N VAL A 61 -20.57 5.86 -9.80
CA VAL A 61 -22.02 5.62 -9.85
C VAL A 61 -22.79 6.74 -9.16
N GLU A 62 -22.28 7.27 -8.06
CA GLU A 62 -22.89 8.41 -7.35
C GLU A 62 -22.85 9.70 -8.18
N GLU A 63 -21.78 9.95 -8.94
CA GLU A 63 -21.70 11.11 -9.85
C GLU A 63 -22.67 11.03 -11.04
N LEU A 64 -23.10 9.82 -11.44
CA LEU A 64 -24.02 9.62 -12.57
C LEU A 64 -25.50 9.68 -12.19
N ASN A 65 -25.84 9.56 -10.90
CA ASN A 65 -27.23 9.57 -10.40
C ASN A 65 -27.61 10.93 -9.80
#